data_AF-A0A843J0I2-F1
#
_entry.id   AF-A0A843J0I2-F1
#
_cell.length_a   1.000
_cell.length_b   1.000
_cell.length_c   1.000
_cell.angle_alpha   90.00
_cell.angle_beta   90.00
_cell.angle_gamma   90.00
#
_symmetry.space_group_name_H-M   'P 1'
#
loop_
_entity.id
_entity.type
_entity.pdbx_description
1 polymer ?
#
loop_
_entity_poly.entity_id
_entity_poly.type
_entity_poly.pdbx_seq_one_letter_code
_entity_poly.pdbx_strand_id
1 'polypeptide(L)'
;MIDEVCRELNNFFDYERVIGDIHISDGNLVGISIAEGQHYRIVGSVFNDGIHVAGADQLRDEFFNGAVWKMAVPPTFLKLVDEIEAWSEKHLTADSAAMSPFTSESFGGYSYTKAAGSEGSSGVSWQDTFKTRLNAWRKPRCRY
;
A
#
# COMPACT_ATOMS: atom_id res chain seq x y z
N MET A 1 -4.90 0.57 -3.74
CA MET A 1 -3.89 1.64 -3.89
C MET A 1 -3.26 2.14 -2.58
N ILE A 2 -4.04 2.44 -1.53
CA ILE A 2 -3.55 3.13 -0.30
C ILE A 2 -2.32 2.49 0.38
N ASP A 3 -2.25 1.15 0.44
CA ASP A 3 -1.12 0.45 1.06
C ASP A 3 0.19 0.70 0.33
N GLU A 4 0.18 0.70 -1.01
CA GLU A 4 1.36 1.00 -1.83
C GLU A 4 1.85 2.43 -1.62
N VAL A 5 0.93 3.39 -1.58
CA VAL A 5 1.25 4.82 -1.35
C VAL A 5 1.86 5.01 0.05
N CYS A 6 1.27 4.41 1.09
CA CYS A 6 1.81 4.47 2.45
C CYS A 6 3.21 3.85 2.55
N ARG A 7 3.46 2.72 1.87
CA ARG A 7 4.79 2.08 1.80
C ARG A 7 5.82 2.97 1.10
N GLU A 8 5.46 3.57 -0.03
CA GLU A 8 6.35 4.49 -0.77
C GLU A 8 6.72 5.73 0.06
N LEU A 9 5.74 6.26 0.80
CA LEU A 9 5.95 7.39 1.70
C LEU A 9 6.68 7.03 3.00
N ASN A 10 6.82 5.74 3.29
CA ASN A 10 7.23 5.24 4.60
C ASN A 10 6.40 5.86 5.74
N ASN A 11 5.10 6.09 5.48
CA ASN A 11 4.21 6.75 6.41
C ASN A 11 2.83 6.08 6.38
N PHE A 12 2.48 5.43 7.48
CA PHE A 12 1.18 4.78 7.67
C PHE A 12 0.22 5.61 8.52
N PHE A 13 0.58 6.86 8.87
CA PHE A 13 -0.25 7.74 9.69
C PHE A 13 -0.72 7.10 11.00
N ASP A 14 0.06 6.16 11.53
CA ASP A 14 -0.24 5.46 12.75
C ASP A 14 -0.04 6.39 13.95
N TYR A 15 -1.02 6.40 14.86
CA TYR A 15 -0.91 7.10 16.15
C TYR A 15 -0.87 6.13 17.33
N GLU A 16 -1.32 4.89 17.13
CA GLU A 16 -1.33 3.84 18.14
C GLU A 16 -1.05 2.48 17.48
N ARG A 17 -0.24 1.65 18.13
CA ARG A 17 0.05 0.29 17.70
C ARG A 17 -0.28 -0.68 18.81
N VAL A 18 -1.16 -1.62 18.53
CA VAL A 18 -1.42 -2.78 19.39
C VAL A 18 -0.54 -3.91 18.88
N ILE A 19 0.35 -4.43 19.72
CA ILE A 19 1.34 -5.46 19.36
C ILE A 19 1.14 -6.65 20.27
N GLY A 20 1.21 -7.86 19.72
CA GLY A 20 1.10 -9.11 20.46
C GLY A 20 0.18 -10.09 19.76
N ASP A 21 -0.57 -10.85 20.56
CA ASP A 21 -1.51 -11.83 20.06
C ASP A 21 -2.79 -11.14 19.57
N ILE A 22 -3.04 -11.26 18.27
CA ILE A 22 -4.19 -10.68 17.59
C ILE A 22 -5.17 -11.81 17.25
N HIS A 23 -6.43 -11.58 17.58
CA HIS A 23 -7.52 -12.50 17.30
C HIS A 23 -8.57 -11.82 16.43
N ILE A 24 -8.89 -12.44 15.31
CA ILE A 24 -9.96 -12.06 14.40
C ILE A 24 -11.02 -13.17 14.44
N SER A 25 -12.26 -12.78 14.74
CA SER A 25 -13.41 -13.69 14.83
C SER A 25 -14.63 -13.01 14.23
N ASP A 26 -15.43 -13.78 13.47
CA ASP A 26 -16.60 -13.27 12.74
C ASP A 26 -16.27 -12.03 11.90
N GLY A 27 -15.07 -12.00 11.32
CA GLY A 27 -14.55 -10.88 10.53
C GLY A 27 -14.25 -9.59 11.30
N ASN A 28 -14.16 -9.66 12.64
CA ASN A 28 -13.89 -8.51 13.50
C ASN A 28 -12.64 -8.74 14.37
N LEU A 29 -11.91 -7.66 14.66
CA LEU A 29 -10.82 -7.68 15.63
C LEU A 29 -11.37 -7.80 17.06
N VAL A 30 -11.04 -8.88 17.74
CA VAL A 30 -11.50 -9.13 19.11
C VAL A 30 -10.65 -8.31 20.08
N GLY A 31 -11.30 -7.50 20.91
CA GLY A 31 -10.64 -6.73 21.97
C GLY A 31 -9.89 -5.48 21.51
N ILE A 32 -9.95 -5.13 20.22
CA ILE A 32 -9.35 -3.91 19.67
C ILE A 32 -10.46 -3.01 19.12
N SER A 33 -10.73 -1.90 19.80
CA SER A 33 -11.71 -0.92 19.34
C SER A 33 -11.08 0.04 18.32
N ILE A 34 -11.74 0.12 17.15
CA ILE A 34 -11.41 1.02 16.04
C ILE A 34 -12.71 1.73 15.65
N ALA A 35 -12.67 3.03 15.40
CA ALA A 35 -13.88 3.78 15.05
C ALA A 35 -14.38 3.38 13.65
N GLU A 36 -15.69 3.38 13.45
CA GLU A 36 -16.31 3.09 12.15
C GLU A 36 -15.75 4.02 11.05
N GLY A 37 -15.36 3.46 9.90
CA GLY A 37 -14.74 4.18 8.79
C GLY A 37 -13.28 4.58 9.01
N GLN A 38 -12.68 4.26 10.16
CA GLN A 38 -11.27 4.51 10.42
C GLN A 38 -10.40 3.48 9.69
N HIS A 39 -9.29 3.95 9.14
CA HIS A 39 -8.29 3.08 8.53
C HIS A 39 -7.39 2.47 9.60
N TYR A 40 -7.02 1.21 9.40
CA TYR A 40 -6.06 0.51 10.25
C TYR A 40 -5.23 -0.46 9.43
N ARG A 41 -4.02 -0.77 9.89
CA ARG A 41 -3.14 -1.73 9.24
C ARG A 41 -2.95 -2.95 10.12
N ILE A 42 -3.12 -4.13 9.54
CA ILE A 42 -2.73 -5.40 10.16
C ILE A 42 -1.36 -5.79 9.62
N VAL A 43 -0.48 -6.24 10.52
CA VAL A 43 0.89 -6.69 10.23
C VAL A 43 1.12 -8.05 10.85
N GLY A 44 1.63 -9.00 10.05
CA GLY A 44 2.01 -10.34 10.50
C GLY A 44 0.89 -11.37 10.46
N SER A 45 -0.24 -11.04 9.85
CA SER A 45 -1.33 -11.97 9.56
C SER A 45 -1.03 -12.74 8.27
N VAL A 46 -1.51 -13.97 8.16
CA VAL A 46 -1.41 -14.74 6.90
C VAL A 46 -2.47 -14.28 5.90
N PHE A 47 -3.68 -13.97 6.38
CA PHE A 47 -4.83 -13.70 5.51
C PHE A 47 -5.21 -12.24 5.38
N ASN A 48 -4.90 -11.45 6.41
CA ASN A 48 -5.41 -10.10 6.60
C ASN A 48 -4.29 -9.04 6.60
N ASP A 49 -3.07 -9.36 6.15
CA ASP A 49 -1.97 -8.37 6.09
C ASP A 49 -2.31 -7.23 5.12
N GLY A 50 -2.13 -5.98 5.57
CA GLY A 50 -2.46 -4.80 4.77
C GLY A 50 -3.30 -3.76 5.52
N ILE A 51 -3.78 -2.77 4.77
CA ILE A 51 -4.62 -1.67 5.28
C ILE A 51 -6.08 -2.00 5.01
N HIS A 52 -6.92 -1.81 6.03
CA HIS A 52 -8.36 -2.06 6.04
C HIS A 52 -9.11 -0.85 6.60
N VAL A 53 -10.41 -0.80 6.35
CA VAL A 53 -11.36 0.21 6.83
C VAL A 53 -12.37 -0.46 7.74
N ALA A 54 -12.48 0.03 8.97
CA ALA A 54 -13.40 -0.52 9.97
C ALA A 54 -14.84 -0.42 9.47
N GLY A 55 -15.55 -1.56 9.49
CA GLY A 55 -16.95 -1.70 9.08
C GLY A 55 -17.19 -1.90 7.57
N ALA A 56 -16.17 -1.68 6.73
CA ALA A 56 -16.28 -1.93 5.28
C ALA A 56 -15.72 -3.30 4.87
N ASP A 57 -14.62 -3.72 5.49
CA ASP A 57 -13.91 -4.94 5.13
C ASP A 57 -14.35 -6.13 6.00
N GLN A 58 -14.54 -7.28 5.36
CA GLN A 58 -14.79 -8.55 6.04
C GLN A 58 -13.48 -9.31 6.23
N LEU A 59 -12.91 -9.24 7.44
CA LEU A 59 -11.68 -9.96 7.75
C LEU A 59 -11.92 -11.48 7.78
N ARG A 60 -10.86 -12.27 7.55
CA ARG A 60 -10.88 -13.72 7.73
C ARG A 60 -10.45 -14.08 9.12
N ASP A 61 -11.20 -14.98 9.75
CA ASP A 61 -10.92 -15.43 11.11
C ASP A 61 -9.53 -16.06 11.21
N GLU A 62 -8.77 -15.60 12.19
CA GLU A 62 -7.36 -15.97 12.38
C GLU A 62 -6.89 -15.61 13.79
N PHE A 63 -5.94 -16.39 14.31
CA PHE A 63 -5.17 -16.05 15.51
C PHE A 63 -3.68 -16.06 15.17
N PHE A 64 -2.99 -14.94 15.43
CA PHE A 64 -1.58 -14.78 15.06
C PHE A 64 -0.86 -13.81 16.00
N ASN A 65 0.46 -13.89 16.06
CA ASN A 65 1.29 -12.91 16.74
C ASN A 65 1.74 -11.83 15.75
N GLY A 66 1.37 -10.58 15.99
CA GLY A 66 1.59 -9.50 15.05
C GLY A 66 1.27 -8.13 15.63
N ALA A 67 0.78 -7.23 14.78
CA ALA A 67 0.38 -5.89 15.21
C ALA A 67 -0.80 -5.32 14.41
N VAL A 68 -1.58 -4.49 15.09
CA VAL A 68 -2.62 -3.64 14.50
C VAL A 68 -2.25 -2.19 14.72
N TRP A 69 -2.10 -1.42 13.64
CA TRP A 69 -1.75 -0.01 13.67
C TRP A 69 -3.01 0.80 13.37
N LYS A 70 -3.49 1.57 14.35
CA LYS A 70 -4.62 2.47 14.15
C LYS A 70 -4.13 3.71 13.43
N MET A 71 -4.77 4.06 12.32
CA MET A 71 -4.32 5.15 11.45
C MET A 71 -5.22 6.36 11.59
N ALA A 72 -4.62 7.56 11.56
CA ALA A 72 -5.30 8.84 11.50
C ALA A 72 -4.99 9.49 10.14
N VAL A 73 -5.57 8.92 9.08
CA VAL A 73 -5.28 9.32 7.71
C VAL A 73 -5.98 10.65 7.37
N PRO A 74 -5.26 11.69 6.93
CA PRO A 74 -5.88 12.95 6.53
C PRO A 74 -6.81 12.80 5.31
N PRO A 75 -8.00 13.42 5.29
CA PRO A 75 -8.91 13.34 4.14
C PRO A 75 -8.30 13.87 2.83
N THR A 76 -7.40 14.84 2.90
CA THR A 76 -6.67 15.37 1.73
C THR A 76 -5.70 14.35 1.15
N PHE A 77 -5.14 13.47 1.99
CA PHE A 77 -4.30 12.37 1.53
C PHE A 77 -5.14 11.27 0.88
N LEU A 78 -6.30 10.92 1.45
CA LEU A 78 -7.22 9.95 0.83
C LEU A 78 -7.63 10.38 -0.59
N LYS A 79 -8.01 11.65 -0.77
CA LYS A 79 -8.29 12.20 -2.11
C LYS A 79 -7.11 12.06 -3.08
N LEU A 80 -5.88 12.28 -2.60
CA LEU A 80 -4.69 12.10 -3.42
C LEU A 80 -4.49 10.63 -3.81
N VAL A 81 -4.81 9.69 -2.92
CA VAL A 81 -4.78 8.25 -3.20
C VAL A 81 -5.83 7.89 -4.27
N ASP A 82 -7.05 8.41 -4.16
CA ASP A 82 -8.11 8.20 -5.15
C ASP A 82 -7.69 8.74 -6.54
N GLU A 83 -7.03 9.90 -6.58
CA GLU A 83 -6.48 10.45 -7.81
C GLU A 83 -5.38 9.58 -8.42
N ILE A 84 -4.50 9.01 -7.58
CA ILE A 84 -3.45 8.08 -8.02
C ILE A 84 -4.06 6.80 -8.55
N GLU A 85 -5.10 6.27 -7.90
CA GLU A 85 -5.82 5.07 -8.34
C GLU A 85 -6.48 5.31 -9.71
N ALA A 86 -7.23 6.40 -9.86
CA ALA A 86 -7.86 6.76 -11.13
C ALA A 86 -6.84 7.07 -12.25
N TRP A 87 -5.67 7.62 -11.92
CA TRP A 87 -4.58 7.80 -12.88
C TRP A 87 -3.97 6.46 -13.28
N SER A 88 -3.73 5.58 -12.31
CA SER A 88 -3.12 4.26 -12.50
C SER A 88 -4.03 3.38 -13.36
N GLU A 89 -5.33 3.36 -13.11
CA GLU A 89 -6.31 2.64 -13.94
C GLU A 89 -6.20 3.07 -15.41
N LYS A 90 -6.11 4.37 -15.69
CA LYS A 90 -6.05 4.89 -17.07
C LYS A 90 -4.75 4.56 -17.79
N HIS A 91 -3.62 4.56 -17.09
CA HIS A 91 -2.31 4.39 -17.71
C HIS A 91 -1.85 2.93 -17.71
N LEU A 92 -2.21 2.13 -16.70
CA LEU A 92 -1.92 0.70 -16.66
C LEU A 92 -2.83 -0.10 -17.60
N THR A 93 -4.09 0.31 -17.80
CA THR A 93 -4.98 -0.37 -18.78
C THR A 93 -4.65 0.02 -20.22
N ALA A 94 -4.22 1.26 -20.48
CA ALA A 94 -3.76 1.69 -21.81
C ALA A 94 -2.49 0.95 -22.27
N ASP A 95 -1.62 0.54 -21.34
CA ASP A 95 -0.41 -0.25 -21.60
C ASP A 95 -0.66 -1.78 -21.62
N SER A 96 -1.91 -2.25 -21.67
CA SER A 96 -2.23 -3.68 -21.84
C SER A 96 -1.81 -4.24 -23.22
N ALA A 97 -1.32 -3.39 -24.14
CA ALA A 97 -0.63 -3.80 -25.35
C ALA A 97 0.91 -3.91 -25.20
N ALA A 98 1.48 -3.42 -24.09
CA ALA A 98 2.91 -3.40 -23.81
C ALA A 98 3.37 -4.43 -22.77
N MET A 99 2.44 -5.05 -22.03
CA MET A 99 2.74 -6.14 -21.09
C MET A 99 2.56 -7.51 -21.76
N SER A 100 3.41 -7.85 -22.72
CA SER A 100 3.68 -9.26 -23.04
C SER A 100 4.60 -9.83 -21.97
N PRO A 101 4.16 -10.83 -21.18
CA PRO A 101 4.93 -11.36 -20.06
C PRO A 101 5.77 -12.53 -20.55
N PHE A 102 6.99 -12.28 -21.05
CA PHE A 102 8.17 -13.14 -20.94
C PHE A 102 9.25 -12.61 -21.89
N THR A 103 10.27 -11.96 -21.35
CA THR A 103 11.61 -12.04 -21.94
C THR A 103 12.56 -12.30 -20.78
N SER A 104 12.64 -13.58 -20.42
CA SER A 104 13.65 -14.10 -19.52
C SER A 104 14.91 -14.30 -20.35
N GLU A 105 15.87 -13.40 -20.23
CA GLU A 105 17.24 -13.68 -20.64
C GLU A 105 18.11 -13.71 -19.38
N SER A 106 18.36 -14.94 -18.93
CA SER A 106 19.39 -15.25 -17.94
C SER A 106 20.76 -15.02 -18.55
N PHE A 107 21.47 -13.98 -18.10
CA PHE A 107 22.92 -13.98 -18.14
C PHE A 107 23.49 -13.24 -16.91
N GLY A 108 24.00 -14.01 -15.94
CA GLY A 108 25.03 -13.51 -15.01
C GLY A 108 24.60 -12.72 -13.77
N GLY A 109 23.50 -13.07 -13.11
CA GLY A 109 23.37 -12.85 -11.65
C GLY A 109 23.10 -11.42 -11.14
N TYR A 110 22.76 -10.46 -11.98
CA TYR A 110 22.29 -9.14 -11.53
C TYR A 110 20.90 -8.84 -12.11
N SER A 111 19.89 -8.86 -11.25
CA SER A 111 18.54 -8.38 -11.58
C SER A 111 18.53 -6.85 -11.52
N TYR A 112 18.74 -6.21 -12.67
CA TYR A 112 18.44 -4.79 -12.85
C TYR A 112 17.06 -4.66 -13.48
N THR A 113 16.06 -4.24 -12.71
CA THR A 113 14.84 -3.68 -13.28
C THR A 113 15.16 -2.27 -13.77
N LYS A 114 15.77 -2.16 -14.96
CA LYS A 114 15.78 -0.88 -15.69
C LYS A 114 14.55 -0.87 -16.60
N ALA A 115 13.67 0.11 -16.38
CA ALA A 115 12.67 0.49 -17.36
C ALA A 115 13.37 0.73 -18.70
N ALA A 116 13.02 -0.07 -19.70
CA ALA A 116 13.55 0.07 -21.03
C ALA A 116 13.03 1.39 -21.62
N GLY A 117 13.92 2.38 -21.73
CA GLY A 117 13.68 3.56 -22.53
C GLY A 117 13.94 3.25 -24.01
N SER A 118 12.91 3.42 -24.84
CA SER A 118 13.08 3.79 -26.24
C SER A 118 12.15 4.98 -26.52
N GLU A 119 12.60 5.93 -27.34
CA GLU A 119 12.00 7.25 -27.54
C GLU A 119 10.49 7.18 -27.83
N GLY A 120 9.69 7.75 -26.91
CA GLY A 120 8.25 7.98 -27.09
C GLY A 120 7.38 7.69 -25.86
N SER A 121 7.77 6.76 -24.99
CA SER A 121 7.10 6.53 -23.71
C SER A 121 8.04 5.73 -22.80
N SER A 122 8.99 6.43 -22.16
CA SER A 122 9.53 5.89 -20.91
C SER A 122 8.39 5.98 -19.91
N GLY A 123 7.71 4.86 -19.66
CA GLY A 123 6.47 4.82 -18.88
C GLY A 123 6.62 5.59 -17.57
N VAL A 124 6.05 6.80 -17.54
CA VAL A 124 6.09 7.66 -16.36
C VAL A 124 5.30 6.93 -15.29
N SER A 125 5.90 6.62 -14.15
CA SER A 125 5.18 5.94 -13.09
C SER A 125 4.33 6.94 -12.28
N TRP A 126 3.34 6.46 -11.53
CA TRP A 126 2.57 7.34 -10.64
C TRP A 126 3.47 7.97 -9.56
N GLN A 127 4.52 7.26 -9.14
CA GLN A 127 5.49 7.76 -8.16
C GLN A 127 6.19 9.02 -8.67
N ASP A 128 6.53 9.07 -9.96
CA ASP A 128 7.14 10.25 -10.59
C ASP A 128 6.11 11.36 -10.83
N THR A 129 4.93 11.00 -11.33
CA THR A 129 3.83 11.94 -11.64
C THR A 129 3.36 12.71 -10.41
N PHE A 130 3.20 12.01 -9.27
CA PHE A 130 2.65 12.58 -8.04
C PHE A 130 3.72 12.96 -7.00
N LYS A 131 5.01 12.80 -7.33
CA LYS A 131 6.16 12.97 -6.43
C LYS A 131 6.09 14.23 -5.56
N THR A 132 5.89 15.39 -6.19
CA THR A 132 5.89 16.69 -5.51
C THR A 132 4.75 16.79 -4.48
N ARG A 133 3.58 16.25 -4.79
CA ARG A 133 2.41 16.25 -3.90
C ARG A 133 2.57 15.25 -2.75
N LEU A 134 3.19 14.10 -3.05
CA LEU A 134 3.46 13.03 -2.09
C LEU A 134 4.55 13.40 -1.08
N ASN A 135 5.54 14.21 -1.47
CA ASN A 135 6.65 14.60 -0.59
C ASN A 135 6.21 15.28 0.71
N ALA A 136 5.07 15.98 0.72
CA ALA A 136 4.51 16.61 1.93
C ALA A 136 4.16 15.60 3.03
N TRP A 137 3.93 14.34 2.66
CA TRP A 137 3.49 13.27 3.56
C TRP A 137 4.59 12.24 3.85
N ARG A 138 5.75 12.36 3.22
CA ARG A 138 6.84 11.39 3.33
C ARG A 138 7.50 11.51 4.71
N LYS A 139 7.54 10.41 5.47
CA LYS A 139 8.32 10.37 6.72
C LYS A 139 9.76 9.96 6.40
N PRO A 140 10.78 10.66 6.92
CA PRO A 140 12.15 10.24 6.76
C PRO A 140 12.31 8.83 7.33
N ARG A 141 13.08 7.98 6.65
CA ARG A 141 13.46 6.69 7.24
C ARG A 141 14.35 7.00 8.44
N CYS A 142 13.95 6.61 9.65
CA CYS A 142 14.86 6.58 10.78
C CYS A 142 16.04 5.69 10.39
N ARG A 143 17.21 6.32 10.22
CA ARG A 143 18.48 5.59 10.19
C ARG A 143 18.80 5.28 11.66
N TYR A 144 18.67 4.01 12.03
CA TYR A 144 19.19 3.49 13.29
C TYR A 144 20.70 3.29 13.16
#